data_AF-A0A9E2YPV6-F1
#
_entry.id   AF-A0A9E2YPV6-F1
#
_cell.length_a   1.000
_cell.length_b   1.000
_cell.length_c   1.000
_cell.angle_alpha   90.00
_cell.angle_beta   90.00
_cell.angle_gamma   90.00
#
_symmetry.space_group_name_H-M   'P 1'
#
loop_
_entity.id
_entity.type
_entity.pdbx_description
1 polymer ?
#
loop_
_entity_poly.entity_id
_entity_poly.type
_entity_poly.pdbx_seq_one_letter_code
_entity_poly.pdbx_strand_id
1 'polypeptide(L)'
;DQETPNTLLASFDFGGREIVFEVRGLMTGSEGVPAAPRRGPGAPQTNTPPPPPAPGVMIGNLVYGTEGWMAMSDAGVRIYKGDSSEVVMEEKPERGPGSDSTAAHMENFLAACRSRKVEDLHDPINNAYLSASLCHLANISYRTGRKLNIGPGPKFANDPEANQMLTRKEYRKPYVV
;
A
#
# COMPACT_ATOMS: atom_id res chain seq x y z
N ASP A 1 -18.99 -2.26 -19.30
CA ASP A 1 -17.73 -1.49 -19.46
C ASP A 1 -16.50 -2.39 -19.15
N GLN A 2 -16.43 -3.57 -19.77
CA GLN A 2 -15.50 -4.67 -19.42
C GLN A 2 -14.02 -4.45 -19.83
N GLU A 3 -13.56 -3.21 -19.95
CA GLU A 3 -12.17 -2.92 -20.31
C GLU A 3 -11.24 -2.79 -19.09
N THR A 4 -11.81 -2.66 -17.89
CA THR A 4 -11.01 -2.68 -16.65
C THR A 4 -10.89 -4.13 -16.18
N PRO A 5 -9.67 -4.69 -16.05
CA PRO A 5 -9.51 -6.03 -15.53
C PRO A 5 -10.06 -6.11 -14.11
N ASN A 6 -10.75 -7.22 -13.82
CA ASN A 6 -11.35 -7.44 -12.51
C ASN A 6 -10.30 -7.45 -11.37
N THR A 7 -9.10 -7.93 -11.67
CA THR A 7 -8.00 -7.96 -10.71
C THR A 7 -6.80 -7.26 -11.32
N LEU A 8 -6.23 -6.33 -10.56
CA LEU A 8 -4.96 -5.69 -10.87
C LEU A 8 -3.97 -6.04 -9.78
N LEU A 9 -2.82 -6.58 -10.18
CA LEU A 9 -1.72 -6.91 -9.30
C LEU A 9 -0.45 -6.22 -9.82
N ALA A 10 0.25 -5.52 -8.93
CA ALA A 10 1.60 -5.04 -9.18
C ALA A 10 2.51 -5.52 -8.05
N SER A 11 3.62 -6.17 -8.41
CA SER A 11 4.68 -6.55 -7.46
C SER A 11 5.93 -5.75 -7.77
N PHE A 12 6.56 -5.25 -6.71
CA PHE A 12 7.82 -4.55 -6.72
C PHE A 12 8.82 -5.26 -5.81
N ASP A 13 9.86 -5.80 -6.43
CA ASP A 13 10.92 -6.56 -5.77
C ASP A 13 12.12 -5.64 -5.48
N PHE A 14 12.47 -5.54 -4.19
CA PHE A 14 13.62 -4.79 -3.69
C PHE A 14 14.69 -5.73 -3.10
N GLY A 15 14.75 -6.98 -3.58
CA GLY A 15 15.72 -8.03 -3.25
C GLY A 15 15.40 -8.79 -1.96
N GLY A 16 15.25 -8.07 -0.85
CA GLY A 16 14.91 -8.65 0.46
C GLY A 16 13.56 -8.18 1.01
N ARG A 17 12.84 -7.37 0.24
CA ARG A 17 11.55 -6.77 0.59
C ARG A 17 10.72 -6.72 -0.68
N GLU A 18 9.43 -6.92 -0.53
CA GLU A 18 8.49 -6.87 -1.64
C GLU A 18 7.32 -5.97 -1.25
N ILE A 19 6.86 -5.17 -2.22
CA ILE A 19 5.60 -4.46 -2.13
C ILE A 19 4.66 -5.07 -3.15
N VAL A 20 3.51 -5.51 -2.69
CA VAL A 20 2.43 -5.98 -3.54
C VAL A 20 1.27 -5.01 -3.42
N PHE A 21 0.81 -4.50 -4.55
CA PHE A 21 -0.41 -3.72 -4.65
C PHE A 21 -1.45 -4.54 -5.40
N GLU A 22 -2.60 -4.75 -4.77
CA GLU A 22 -3.69 -5.55 -5.33
C GLU A 22 -5.01 -4.79 -5.26
N VAL A 23 -5.76 -4.82 -6.36
CA VAL A 23 -7.14 -4.33 -6.42
C VAL A 23 -7.99 -5.43 -7.03
N ARG A 24 -9.09 -5.76 -6.36
CA ARG A 24 -10.10 -6.73 -6.80
C ARG A 24 -11.44 -6.00 -6.94
N GLY A 25 -11.98 -5.92 -8.16
CA GLY A 25 -13.22 -5.23 -8.49
C GLY A 25 -14.49 -6.02 -8.15
N LEU A 26 -14.42 -7.35 -8.21
CA LEU A 26 -15.48 -8.24 -7.74
C LEU A 26 -15.38 -8.45 -6.23
N MET A 27 -16.53 -8.70 -5.60
CA MET A 27 -16.60 -9.08 -4.19
C MET A 27 -15.79 -10.37 -3.96
N THR A 28 -14.73 -10.25 -3.17
CA THR A 28 -13.87 -11.36 -2.73
C THR A 28 -13.79 -11.35 -1.22
N GLY A 29 -13.19 -12.41 -0.63
CA GLY A 29 -12.93 -12.46 0.80
C GLY A 29 -11.95 -11.37 1.23
N SER A 30 -12.06 -10.96 2.49
CA SER A 30 -11.10 -10.06 3.13
C SER A 30 -9.76 -10.74 3.39
N GLU A 31 -8.68 -9.97 3.40
CA GLU A 31 -7.33 -10.44 3.75
C GLU A 31 -7.03 -10.24 5.25
N GLY A 32 -5.85 -10.66 5.71
CA GLY A 32 -5.40 -10.38 7.08
C GLY A 32 -6.27 -11.03 8.16
N VAL A 33 -6.82 -12.22 7.87
CA VAL A 33 -7.55 -13.03 8.84
C VAL A 33 -6.59 -14.08 9.40
N PRO A 34 -6.34 -14.13 10.72
CA PRO A 34 -5.53 -15.19 11.32
C PRO A 34 -6.07 -16.57 10.95
N ALA A 35 -5.18 -17.50 10.62
CA ALA A 35 -5.58 -18.88 10.37
C ALA A 35 -6.29 -19.43 11.61
N ALA A 36 -7.47 -20.05 11.42
CA ALA A 36 -8.15 -20.72 12.51
C ALA A 36 -7.19 -21.77 13.13
N PRO A 37 -7.08 -21.84 14.48
CA PRO A 37 -6.21 -22.82 15.10
C PRO A 37 -6.58 -24.22 14.59
N ARG A 38 -5.61 -24.91 13.97
CA ARG A 38 -5.81 -26.29 13.51
C ARG A 38 -6.10 -27.15 14.72
N ARG A 39 -7.34 -27.60 14.82
CA ARG A 39 -7.79 -28.47 15.92
C ARG A 39 -7.19 -29.86 15.69
N GLY A 40 -6.22 -30.25 16.51
CA GLY A 40 -5.66 -31.60 16.47
C GLY A 40 -6.74 -32.66 16.76
N PRO A 41 -6.59 -33.89 16.23
CA PRO A 41 -7.47 -35.00 16.59
C PRO A 41 -7.45 -35.20 18.11
N GLY A 42 -8.61 -35.07 18.78
CA GLY A 42 -8.73 -35.27 20.23
C GLY A 42 -8.58 -34.03 21.11
N ALA A 43 -8.51 -32.81 20.55
CA ALA A 43 -8.50 -31.59 21.37
C ALA A 43 -9.81 -31.43 22.18
N PRO A 44 -9.75 -31.09 23.48
CA PRO A 44 -10.94 -30.88 24.31
C PRO A 44 -11.95 -29.91 23.65
N GLN A 45 -13.24 -30.21 23.77
CA GLN A 45 -14.28 -29.21 23.50
C GLN A 45 -14.25 -28.18 24.62
N THR A 46 -13.71 -27.00 24.31
CA THR A 46 -13.89 -25.83 25.16
C THR A 46 -15.24 -25.19 24.80
N ASN A 47 -16.06 -24.90 25.81
CA ASN A 47 -17.34 -24.20 25.64
C ASN A 47 -17.16 -22.68 25.51
N THR A 48 -15.92 -22.19 25.52
CA THR A 48 -15.59 -20.80 25.22
C THR A 48 -15.81 -20.57 23.73
N PRO A 49 -16.68 -19.61 23.35
CA PRO A 49 -16.78 -19.17 21.96
C PRO A 49 -15.38 -18.80 21.46
N PRO A 50 -15.01 -19.15 20.21
CA PRO A 50 -13.81 -18.59 19.63
C PRO A 50 -13.90 -17.06 19.70
N PRO A 51 -12.77 -16.35 19.89
CA PRO A 51 -12.79 -14.90 19.76
C PRO A 51 -13.45 -14.54 18.41
N PRO A 52 -14.23 -13.46 18.34
CA PRO A 52 -14.78 -13.02 17.07
C PRO A 52 -13.60 -12.92 16.07
N PRO A 53 -13.76 -13.44 14.85
CA PRO A 53 -12.70 -13.37 13.86
C PRO A 53 -12.27 -11.91 13.75
N ALA A 54 -10.96 -11.67 13.66
CA ALA A 54 -10.47 -10.34 13.34
C ALA A 54 -11.23 -9.85 12.09
N PRO A 55 -11.81 -8.64 12.11
CA PRO A 55 -12.46 -8.12 10.92
C PRO A 55 -11.38 -8.08 9.84
N GLY A 56 -11.56 -8.89 8.80
CA GLY A 56 -10.55 -8.95 7.76
C GLY A 56 -10.42 -7.61 7.05
N VAL A 57 -9.26 -7.41 6.43
CA VAL A 57 -8.90 -6.20 5.71
C VAL A 57 -9.45 -6.29 4.28
N MET A 58 -10.49 -5.51 4.00
CA MET A 58 -11.02 -5.32 2.64
C MET A 58 -10.26 -4.23 1.87
N ILE A 59 -9.98 -3.11 2.54
CA ILE A 59 -9.15 -2.01 2.07
C ILE A 59 -8.18 -1.69 3.20
N GLY A 60 -6.88 -1.78 2.92
CA GLY A 60 -5.88 -1.53 3.94
C GLY A 60 -4.49 -1.99 3.53
N ASN A 61 -3.62 -2.06 4.52
CA ASN A 61 -2.22 -2.44 4.34
C ASN A 61 -1.90 -3.61 5.26
N LEU A 62 -1.20 -4.60 4.71
CA LEU A 62 -0.62 -5.71 5.46
C LEU A 62 0.89 -5.57 5.40
N VAL A 63 1.55 -5.69 6.56
CA VAL A 63 3.01 -5.66 6.64
C VAL A 63 3.47 -6.96 7.27
N TYR A 64 4.25 -7.73 6.53
CA TYR A 64 4.79 -9.01 7.00
C TYR A 64 6.26 -8.82 7.40
N GLY A 65 6.57 -9.19 8.64
CA GLY A 65 7.92 -9.18 9.20
C GLY A 65 8.38 -10.59 9.55
N THR A 66 9.62 -10.71 9.99
CA THR A 66 10.22 -12.00 10.38
C THR A 66 9.70 -12.54 11.70
N GLU A 67 9.12 -11.68 12.55
CA GLU A 67 8.64 -12.04 13.90
C GLU A 67 7.13 -11.92 14.06
N GLY A 68 6.41 -11.64 12.97
CA GLY A 68 5.00 -11.31 13.03
C GLY A 68 4.55 -10.47 11.85
N TRP A 69 3.34 -9.95 11.94
CA TRP A 69 2.74 -9.14 10.88
C TRP A 69 1.77 -8.11 11.44
N MET A 70 1.48 -7.08 10.66
CA MET A 70 0.57 -6.01 11.01
C MET A 70 -0.56 -5.92 9.99
N ALA A 71 -1.77 -5.72 10.49
CA ALA A 71 -2.94 -5.36 9.70
C ALA A 71 -3.36 -3.93 10.02
N MET A 72 -3.56 -3.12 8.99
CA MET A 72 -4.05 -1.75 9.12
C MET A 72 -5.21 -1.52 8.15
N SER A 73 -6.33 -1.02 8.66
CA SER A 73 -7.48 -0.56 7.87
C SER A 73 -8.14 0.66 8.53
N ASP A 74 -9.29 1.08 8.01
CA ASP A 74 -10.19 2.05 8.63
C ASP A 74 -10.76 1.62 9.99
N ALA A 75 -10.59 0.35 10.36
CA ALA A 75 -10.94 -0.21 11.66
C ALA A 75 -9.81 -0.08 12.68
N GLY A 76 -8.63 0.38 12.27
CA GLY A 76 -7.46 0.58 13.12
C GLY A 76 -6.27 -0.29 12.73
N VAL A 77 -5.36 -0.45 13.68
CA VAL A 77 -4.12 -1.21 13.53
C VAL A 77 -4.11 -2.38 14.51
N ARG A 78 -3.68 -3.55 14.05
CA ARG A 78 -3.34 -4.70 14.88
C ARG A 78 -1.99 -5.25 14.52
N ILE A 79 -1.19 -5.59 15.53
CA ILE A 79 0.11 -6.25 15.37
C ILE A 79 0.01 -7.64 15.99
N TYR A 80 0.45 -8.62 15.21
CA TYR A 80 0.42 -10.03 15.52
C TYR A 80 1.85 -10.56 15.64
N LYS A 81 2.13 -11.36 16.66
CA LYS A 81 3.43 -12.01 16.88
C LYS A 81 3.41 -13.45 16.40
N GLY A 82 4.46 -13.81 15.65
CA GLY A 82 4.73 -15.15 15.16
C GLY A 82 3.60 -15.77 14.32
N ASP A 83 3.76 -17.05 14.02
CA ASP A 83 2.81 -17.81 13.20
C ASP A 83 1.49 -18.08 13.92
N SER A 84 1.48 -18.03 15.25
CA SER A 84 0.26 -18.13 16.07
C SER A 84 -0.66 -16.92 15.91
N SER A 85 -0.16 -15.83 15.32
CA SER A 85 -0.86 -14.56 15.21
C SER A 85 -1.41 -14.08 16.56
N GLU A 86 -0.58 -14.13 17.61
CA GLU A 86 -0.92 -13.59 18.92
C GLU A 86 -1.00 -12.07 18.82
N VAL A 87 -2.14 -11.46 19.17
CA VAL A 87 -2.29 -10.00 19.16
C VAL A 87 -1.42 -9.41 20.28
N VAL A 88 -0.41 -8.63 19.91
CA VAL A 88 0.48 -7.94 20.85
C VAL A 88 0.21 -6.44 20.93
N MET A 89 -0.51 -5.88 19.96
CA MET A 89 -0.97 -4.50 19.97
C MET A 89 -2.27 -4.37 19.18
N GLU A 90 -3.19 -3.56 19.68
CA GLU A 90 -4.39 -3.12 18.97
C GLU A 90 -4.60 -1.64 19.25
N GLU A 91 -4.77 -0.86 18.18
CA GLU A 91 -5.13 0.55 18.24
C GLU A 91 -6.36 0.77 17.36
N LYS A 92 -7.39 1.36 17.95
CA LYS A 92 -8.62 1.71 17.23
C LYS A 92 -8.53 3.16 16.78
N PRO A 93 -9.08 3.50 15.60
CA PRO A 93 -9.08 4.86 15.15
C PRO A 93 -9.88 5.72 16.11
N GLU A 94 -9.39 6.93 16.39
CA GLU A 94 -10.23 7.95 16.98
C GLU A 94 -11.35 8.28 15.98
N ARG A 95 -12.60 8.19 16.43
CA ARG A 95 -13.77 8.52 15.62
C ARG A 95 -14.52 9.65 16.30
N GLY A 96 -14.67 10.78 15.61
CA GLY A 96 -15.41 11.93 16.13
C GLY A 96 -14.94 13.26 15.55
N PRO A 97 -15.51 14.38 16.01
CA PRO A 97 -15.05 15.71 15.62
C PRO A 97 -13.54 15.86 15.89
N GLY A 98 -12.77 16.17 14.84
CA GLY A 98 -11.30 16.31 14.93
C GLY A 98 -10.49 15.07 14.52
N SER A 99 -11.11 13.93 14.21
CA SER A 99 -10.39 12.75 13.70
C SER A 99 -9.94 12.88 12.25
N ASP A 100 -10.45 13.88 11.51
CA ASP A 100 -10.02 14.20 10.15
C ASP A 100 -8.79 15.11 10.19
N SER A 101 -7.65 14.60 9.74
CA SER A 101 -6.39 15.35 9.68
C SER A 101 -6.36 16.39 8.56
N THR A 102 -7.37 16.46 7.68
CA THR A 102 -7.42 17.39 6.55
C THR A 102 -7.24 18.84 7.01
N ALA A 103 -7.90 19.25 8.11
CA ALA A 103 -7.77 20.61 8.62
C ALA A 103 -6.31 20.95 9.01
N ALA A 104 -5.62 20.03 9.68
CA ALA A 104 -4.22 20.21 10.07
C ALA A 104 -3.28 20.26 8.85
N HIS A 105 -3.51 19.43 7.84
CA HIS A 105 -2.75 19.48 6.58
C HIS A 105 -2.94 20.82 5.85
N MET A 106 -4.19 21.31 5.79
CA MET A 106 -4.49 22.59 5.14
C MET A 106 -3.90 23.77 5.89
N GLU A 107 -3.91 23.74 7.22
CA GLU A 107 -3.26 24.76 8.05
C GLU A 107 -1.74 24.82 7.77
N ASN A 108 -1.05 23.67 7.77
CA ASN A 108 0.38 23.61 7.47
C ASN A 108 0.67 24.13 6.04
N PHE A 109 -0.11 23.71 5.04
CA PHE A 109 0.06 24.17 3.67
C PHE A 109 -0.08 25.70 3.55
N LEU A 110 -1.14 26.27 4.14
CA LEU A 110 -1.37 27.71 4.12
C LEU A 110 -0.28 28.47 4.88
N ALA A 111 0.21 27.93 5.99
CA ALA A 111 1.33 28.51 6.74
C ALA A 111 2.61 28.54 5.89
N ALA A 112 2.97 27.44 5.24
CA ALA A 112 4.14 27.36 4.35
C ALA A 112 4.01 28.32 3.15
N CYS A 113 2.82 28.46 2.56
CA CYS A 113 2.57 29.46 1.50
C CYS A 113 2.78 30.90 1.98
N ARG A 114 2.36 31.22 3.22
CA ARG A 114 2.53 32.56 3.81
C ARG A 114 3.99 32.83 4.16
N SER A 115 4.69 31.86 4.75
CA SER A 115 6.11 32.01 5.12
C SER A 115 7.02 32.02 3.89
N ARG A 116 6.58 31.39 2.79
CA ARG A 116 7.37 31.15 1.58
C ARG A 116 8.63 30.32 1.82
N LYS A 117 8.63 29.51 2.88
CA LYS A 117 9.70 28.57 3.21
C LYS A 117 9.19 27.16 2.94
N VAL A 118 9.79 26.49 1.97
CA VAL A 118 9.38 25.12 1.60
C VAL A 118 9.69 24.13 2.71
N GLU A 119 10.67 24.46 3.56
CA GLU A 119 11.10 23.66 4.70
C GLU A 119 10.04 23.59 5.80
N ASP A 120 9.06 24.50 5.83
CA ASP A 120 7.94 24.49 6.78
C ASP A 120 6.85 23.48 6.38
N LEU A 121 6.87 22.97 5.14
CA LEU A 121 5.88 22.01 4.64
C LEU A 121 6.18 20.60 5.17
N HIS A 122 5.22 20.00 5.86
CA HIS A 122 5.41 18.67 6.47
C HIS A 122 5.46 17.53 5.45
N ASP A 123 4.76 17.67 4.32
CA ASP A 123 4.73 16.65 3.26
C ASP A 123 5.03 17.26 1.88
N PRO A 124 6.32 17.39 1.51
CA PRO A 124 6.71 17.95 0.23
C PRO A 124 6.38 17.01 -0.95
N ILE A 125 6.17 17.60 -2.13
CA ILE A 125 5.82 16.89 -3.37
C ILE A 125 6.79 15.76 -3.75
N ASN A 126 8.04 15.84 -3.31
CA ASN A 126 9.07 14.82 -3.55
C ASN A 126 8.68 13.46 -2.96
N ASN A 127 7.93 13.44 -1.85
CA ASN A 127 7.40 12.21 -1.27
C ASN A 127 6.37 11.57 -2.21
N ALA A 128 5.39 12.37 -2.67
CA ALA A 128 4.34 11.91 -3.57
C ALA A 128 4.88 11.50 -4.95
N TYR A 129 5.95 12.14 -5.45
CA TYR A 129 6.61 11.78 -6.70
C TYR A 129 7.06 10.32 -6.72
N LEU A 130 7.67 9.84 -5.64
CA LEU A 130 8.15 8.46 -5.55
C LEU A 130 6.98 7.46 -5.55
N SER A 131 5.92 7.73 -4.77
CA SER A 131 4.72 6.89 -4.73
C SER A 131 4.02 6.82 -6.08
N ALA A 132 3.81 7.97 -6.75
CA ALA A 132 3.19 8.02 -8.07
C ALA A 132 4.03 7.32 -9.15
N SER A 133 5.36 7.35 -9.01
CA SER A 133 6.28 6.66 -9.92
C SER A 133 6.02 5.14 -9.93
N LEU A 134 5.71 4.53 -8.78
CA LEU A 134 5.40 3.09 -8.72
C LEU A 134 4.21 2.72 -9.61
N CYS A 135 3.15 3.53 -9.62
CA CYS A 135 2.00 3.33 -10.49
C CYS A 135 2.39 3.39 -11.97
N HIS A 136 3.25 4.34 -12.35
CA HIS A 136 3.74 4.44 -13.72
C HIS A 136 4.61 3.25 -14.11
N LEU A 137 5.50 2.79 -13.23
CA LEU A 137 6.34 1.62 -13.47
C LEU A 137 5.49 0.35 -13.68
N ALA A 138 4.48 0.13 -12.83
CA ALA A 138 3.54 -0.98 -12.98
C ALA A 138 2.77 -0.90 -14.31
N ASN A 139 2.29 0.28 -14.68
CA ASN A 139 1.59 0.49 -15.95
C ASN A 139 2.48 0.22 -17.17
N ILE A 140 3.77 0.57 -17.11
CA ILE A 140 4.71 0.28 -18.19
C ILE A 140 4.96 -1.23 -18.27
N SER A 141 5.14 -1.91 -17.13
CA SER A 141 5.28 -3.37 -17.09
C SER A 141 4.04 -4.09 -17.64
N TYR A 142 2.84 -3.61 -17.29
CA TYR A 142 1.57 -4.10 -17.85
C TYR A 142 1.49 -3.91 -19.37
N ARG A 143 1.83 -2.72 -19.88
CA ARG A 143 1.78 -2.41 -21.32
C ARG A 143 2.83 -3.17 -22.14
N THR A 144 3.99 -3.43 -21.55
CA THR A 144 5.08 -4.17 -22.19
C THR A 144 4.96 -5.68 -22.03
N GLY A 145 4.06 -6.14 -21.15
CA GLY A 145 3.76 -7.55 -20.90
C GLY A 145 4.87 -8.33 -20.22
N ARG A 146 5.80 -7.67 -19.50
CA ARG A 146 6.99 -8.32 -18.95
C ARG A 146 7.48 -7.68 -17.65
N LYS A 147 8.27 -8.45 -16.87
CA LYS A 147 9.05 -7.93 -15.73
C LYS A 147 10.08 -6.93 -16.24
N LEU A 148 10.15 -5.77 -15.58
CA LEU A 148 11.13 -4.73 -15.86
C LEU A 148 12.10 -4.60 -14.70
N ASN A 149 13.38 -4.46 -15.02
CA ASN A 149 14.43 -4.23 -14.02
C ASN A 149 14.82 -2.75 -14.04
N ILE A 150 14.73 -2.08 -12.89
CA ILE A 150 15.14 -0.68 -12.77
C ILE A 150 16.68 -0.63 -12.75
N GLY A 151 17.26 0.19 -13.61
CA GLY A 151 18.70 0.45 -13.65
C GLY A 151 19.08 1.70 -12.85
N PRO A 152 20.37 2.05 -12.81
CA PRO A 152 20.82 3.31 -12.21
C PRO A 152 20.19 4.53 -12.92
N GLY A 153 19.58 5.43 -12.15
CA GLY A 153 18.84 6.59 -12.66
C GLY A 153 17.37 6.29 -12.99
N PRO A 154 16.63 7.23 -13.60
CA PRO A 154 15.22 7.04 -13.94
C PRO A 154 15.11 6.24 -15.26
N LYS A 155 15.56 4.98 -15.26
CA LYS A 155 15.52 4.11 -16.45
C LYS A 155 15.39 2.63 -16.12
N PHE A 156 14.87 1.87 -17.08
CA PHE A 156 14.94 0.42 -17.08
C PHE A 156 16.27 -0.06 -17.66
N ALA A 157 16.85 -1.08 -17.02
CA ALA A 157 18.09 -1.71 -17.46
C ALA A 157 17.84 -2.50 -18.76
N ASN A 158 18.62 -2.19 -19.80
CA ASN A 158 18.60 -2.89 -21.08
C ASN A 158 17.23 -2.94 -21.78
N ASP A 159 16.33 -2.00 -21.50
CA ASP A 159 14.97 -1.99 -22.06
C ASP A 159 14.64 -0.65 -22.76
N PRO A 160 15.07 -0.46 -24.03
CA PRO A 160 14.84 0.79 -24.76
C PRO A 160 13.37 1.05 -25.07
N GLU A 161 12.55 0.00 -25.20
CA GLU A 161 11.11 0.12 -25.45
C GLU A 161 10.39 0.69 -24.22
N ALA A 162 10.62 0.10 -23.04
CA ALA A 162 10.04 0.58 -21.79
C ALA A 162 10.54 1.99 -21.44
N ASN A 163 11.82 2.29 -21.72
CA ASN A 163 12.39 3.61 -21.49
C ASN A 163 11.72 4.72 -22.31
N GLN A 164 11.19 4.42 -23.50
CA GLN A 164 10.41 5.40 -24.28
C GLN A 164 9.09 5.79 -23.60
N MET A 165 8.61 5.00 -22.63
CA MET A 165 7.37 5.25 -21.91
C MET A 165 7.56 6.02 -20.59
N LEU A 166 8.80 6.27 -20.17
CA LEU A 166 9.11 7.05 -18.97
C LEU A 166 8.90 8.55 -19.13
N THR A 167 8.79 9.01 -20.37
CA THR A 167 8.60 10.42 -20.71
C THR A 167 7.65 10.53 -21.91
N ARG A 168 7.18 11.74 -22.18
CA ARG A 168 6.41 12.00 -23.40
C ARG A 168 7.36 12.31 -24.55
N LYS A 169 7.06 11.79 -25.75
CA LYS A 169 7.78 12.14 -26.98
C LYS A 169 7.75 13.64 -27.25
N GLU A 170 6.61 14.27 -26.98
CA GLU A 170 6.40 15.70 -27.13
C GLU A 170 5.71 16.26 -25.89
N TYR A 171 6.32 17.29 -25.29
CA TYR A 171 5.69 18.08 -24.24
C TYR A 171 5.00 19.30 -24.84
N ARG A 172 3.90 19.72 -24.19
CA ARG A 172 3.23 20.97 -24.53
C ARG A 172 4.21 22.14 -24.29
N LYS A 173 4.39 23.02 -25.27
CA LYS A 173 5.20 24.25 -25.09
C LYS A 173 4.64 25.11 -23.93
N PRO A 174 5.48 25.75 -23.10
CA PRO A 174 6.94 25.83 -23.16
C PRO A 174 7.69 24.77 -22.31
N TYR A 175 7.02 23.71 -21.84
CA TYR A 175 7.63 22.75 -20.93
C TYR A 175 8.64 21.84 -21.65
N VAL A 176 9.79 21.62 -21.02
CA VAL A 176 10.88 20.71 -21.44
C VAL A 176 11.33 19.86 -20.25
N VAL A 177 11.84 18.66 -20.49
CA VAL A 177 12.32 17.70 -19.48
C VAL A 177 13.75 17.29 -19.80
#